data_AF-A0A1A3MZ52-F1
#
_entry.id   AF-A0A1A3MZ52-F1
#
_cell.length_a   1.000
_cell.length_b   1.000
_cell.length_c   1.000
_cell.angle_alpha   90.00
_cell.angle_beta   90.00
_cell.angle_gamma   90.00
#
_symmetry.space_group_name_H-M   'P 1'
#
loop_
_entity.id
_entity.type
_entity.pdbx_description
1 polymer ?
#
loop_
_entity_poly.entity_id
_entity_poly.type
_entity_poly.pdbx_seq_one_letter_code
_entity_poly.pdbx_strand_id
1 'polypeptide(L)'
;MSTDISLQTTTYQVGNKQWLLDEPDFKPNVTLDISKFSQSESQLLTVDATGGTFTATFKGQTTGAVAENATASTLQTALEGLSTIGAGNVAVSGSAGGPYTIKFQGALASTDVPLLTTDASSLTGGASTAVVTTPTPAHYANGYIPSGTAIGKVTSTGLFGPYDNTANDGREVLYGFTYADVRAVRSNGSVASKVGTGAVVSGAVSVSKLPFQTGAGSLDSSGRADVPTIRFEA
;
A
#
# COMPACT_ATOMS: atom_id res chain seq x y z
N MET A 1 -23.29 5.81 -41.56
CA MET A 1 -22.57 5.09 -40.51
C MET A 1 -22.02 6.15 -39.57
N SER A 2 -22.57 6.29 -38.37
CA SER A 2 -22.07 7.25 -37.36
C SER A 2 -21.04 6.51 -36.52
N THR A 3 -19.78 6.90 -36.58
CA THR A 3 -18.76 6.40 -35.66
C THR A 3 -18.85 7.21 -34.37
N ASP A 4 -19.39 6.60 -33.33
CA ASP A 4 -19.33 7.15 -31.98
C ASP A 4 -17.87 7.16 -31.51
N ILE A 5 -17.33 8.35 -31.23
CA ILE A 5 -16.09 8.53 -30.47
C ILE A 5 -16.50 8.79 -29.03
N SER A 6 -16.39 7.77 -28.19
CA SER A 6 -16.50 7.92 -26.75
C SER A 6 -15.13 8.32 -26.19
N LEU A 7 -15.05 9.56 -25.68
CA LEU A 7 -13.92 10.03 -24.88
C LEU A 7 -13.99 9.37 -23.51
N GLN A 8 -13.12 8.39 -23.26
CA GLN A 8 -12.85 7.94 -21.89
C GLN A 8 -11.93 8.96 -21.22
N THR A 9 -12.51 9.87 -20.44
CA THR A 9 -11.73 10.69 -19.50
C THR A 9 -11.36 9.79 -18.33
N THR A 10 -10.21 9.14 -18.41
CA THR A 10 -9.63 8.50 -17.24
C THR A 10 -8.97 9.61 -16.42
N THR A 11 -9.56 9.93 -15.28
CA THR A 11 -8.95 10.81 -14.27
C THR A 11 -7.78 10.05 -13.63
N TYR A 12 -6.68 9.92 -14.36
CA TYR A 12 -5.42 9.54 -13.76
C TYR A 12 -5.01 10.69 -12.83
N GLN A 13 -4.52 10.38 -11.64
CA GLN A 13 -3.76 11.34 -10.84
C GLN A 13 -2.47 11.68 -11.62
N VAL A 14 -2.57 12.49 -12.66
CA VAL A 14 -1.48 13.26 -13.28
C VAL A 14 -0.81 14.04 -12.17
N GLY A 15 0.53 14.16 -12.15
CA GLY A 15 1.35 14.78 -11.09
C GLY A 15 0.67 15.92 -10.33
N ASN A 16 -0.17 15.57 -9.35
CA ASN A 16 -1.27 16.44 -8.95
C ASN A 16 -0.75 17.56 -8.05
N LYS A 17 0.40 17.35 -7.38
CA LYS A 17 1.16 18.32 -6.56
C LYS A 17 0.33 19.18 -5.58
N GLN A 18 -0.97 18.95 -5.41
CA GLN A 18 -1.85 19.69 -4.50
C GLN A 18 -1.48 19.46 -3.03
N TRP A 19 -0.70 18.42 -2.77
CA TRP A 19 -0.08 18.14 -1.48
C TRP A 19 1.05 19.13 -1.16
N LEU A 20 1.69 19.74 -2.16
CA LEU A 20 2.76 20.71 -2.00
C LEU A 20 2.15 22.12 -1.94
N LEU A 21 2.30 22.79 -0.80
CA LEU A 21 1.67 24.09 -0.53
C LEU A 21 2.58 25.29 -0.85
N ASP A 22 3.88 25.04 -1.02
CA ASP A 22 4.90 26.01 -1.43
C ASP A 22 6.04 25.26 -2.16
N GLU A 23 6.79 25.92 -3.04
CA GLU A 23 7.90 25.28 -3.77
C GLU A 23 9.29 25.65 -3.21
N PRO A 24 9.78 25.04 -2.11
CA PRO A 24 11.16 25.20 -1.71
C PRO A 24 12.02 23.98 -2.05
N ASP A 25 13.31 24.26 -2.32
CA ASP A 25 14.44 23.35 -2.46
C ASP A 25 14.11 21.86 -2.72
N PHE A 26 13.93 21.56 -4.01
CA PHE A 26 13.88 20.19 -4.53
C PHE A 26 15.30 19.66 -4.77
N LYS A 27 15.54 18.38 -4.51
CA LYS A 27 16.75 17.69 -4.98
C LYS A 27 16.49 17.07 -6.35
N PRO A 28 17.10 17.54 -7.45
CA PRO A 28 16.77 17.09 -8.81
C PRO A 28 17.07 15.61 -9.06
N ASN A 29 17.90 14.96 -8.25
CA ASN A 29 18.41 13.61 -8.52
C ASN A 29 18.31 12.70 -7.30
N VAL A 30 17.23 11.91 -7.27
CA VAL A 30 17.01 10.75 -6.41
C VAL A 30 16.77 9.55 -7.31
N THR A 31 17.40 8.40 -7.04
CA THR A 31 17.16 7.17 -7.81
C THR A 31 16.38 6.18 -6.97
N LEU A 32 15.16 5.86 -7.42
CA LEU A 32 14.29 4.87 -6.79
C LEU A 32 14.74 3.45 -7.13
N ASP A 33 14.71 2.56 -6.15
CA ASP A 33 14.78 1.11 -6.32
C ASP A 33 13.34 0.56 -6.42
N ILE A 34 12.90 0.30 -7.65
CA ILE A 34 11.51 -0.09 -7.91
C ILE A 34 11.20 -1.48 -7.33
N SER A 35 12.21 -2.31 -7.04
CA SER A 35 12.00 -3.60 -6.39
C SER A 35 11.47 -3.48 -4.96
N LYS A 36 11.64 -2.32 -4.32
CA LYS A 36 11.13 -2.01 -2.98
C LYS A 36 9.70 -1.48 -3.00
N PHE A 37 9.19 -1.08 -4.16
CA PHE A 37 7.82 -0.65 -4.34
C PHE A 37 6.95 -1.86 -4.75
N SER A 38 5.74 -1.94 -4.21
CA SER A 38 4.78 -2.99 -4.55
C SER A 38 3.86 -2.57 -5.69
N GLN A 39 3.68 -3.46 -6.67
CA GLN A 39 2.67 -3.27 -7.72
C GLN A 39 1.26 -3.60 -7.23
N SER A 40 1.14 -4.59 -6.33
CA SER A 40 -0.14 -5.06 -5.76
C SER A 40 -0.15 -4.86 -4.26
N GLU A 41 -1.31 -4.55 -3.73
CA GLU A 41 -1.53 -4.35 -2.31
C GLU A 41 -1.45 -5.67 -1.52
N SER A 42 -0.94 -5.60 -0.30
CA SER A 42 -1.13 -6.65 0.69
C SER A 42 -1.75 -6.09 1.97
N GLN A 43 -2.64 -6.88 2.55
CA GLN A 43 -3.31 -6.61 3.82
C GLN A 43 -2.82 -7.61 4.86
N LEU A 44 -2.71 -7.18 6.11
CA LEU A 44 -2.32 -8.01 7.24
C LEU A 44 -3.53 -8.19 8.15
N LEU A 45 -3.96 -9.44 8.33
CA LEU A 45 -4.97 -9.81 9.31
C LEU A 45 -4.31 -10.37 10.56
N THR A 46 -4.50 -9.71 11.68
CA THR A 46 -4.07 -10.19 13.01
C THR A 46 -5.30 -10.64 13.79
N VAL A 47 -5.28 -11.89 14.27
CA VAL A 47 -6.32 -12.46 15.12
C VAL A 47 -5.73 -12.66 16.51
N ASP A 48 -6.40 -12.16 17.53
CA ASP A 48 -6.09 -12.38 18.95
C ASP A 48 -7.32 -12.99 19.63
N ALA A 49 -7.34 -14.33 19.68
CA ALA A 49 -8.34 -15.13 20.36
C ALA A 49 -7.79 -16.52 20.69
N THR A 50 -8.39 -17.21 21.65
CA THR A 50 -8.01 -18.59 22.01
C THR A 50 -9.09 -19.62 21.66
N GLY A 51 -10.18 -19.17 21.03
CA GLY A 51 -11.24 -20.02 20.51
C GLY A 51 -12.30 -19.22 19.76
N GLY A 52 -13.28 -19.92 19.19
CA GLY A 52 -14.37 -19.32 18.45
C GLY A 52 -14.06 -19.16 16.95
N THR A 53 -14.84 -18.32 16.28
CA THR A 53 -14.72 -18.09 14.84
C THR A 53 -14.87 -16.61 14.51
N PHE A 54 -14.32 -16.20 13.37
CA PHE A 54 -14.53 -14.89 12.78
C PHE A 54 -15.02 -15.03 11.34
N THR A 55 -15.55 -13.95 10.78
CA THR A 55 -15.81 -13.86 9.33
C THR A 55 -15.05 -12.68 8.74
N ALA A 56 -14.72 -12.76 7.45
CA ALA A 56 -14.12 -11.67 6.70
C ALA A 56 -15.09 -11.20 5.61
N THR A 57 -15.18 -9.90 5.37
CA THR A 57 -16.07 -9.30 4.36
C THR A 57 -15.26 -8.49 3.37
N PHE A 58 -15.50 -8.72 2.08
CA PHE A 58 -14.89 -7.99 0.97
C PHE A 58 -15.95 -7.51 -0.02
N LYS A 59 -16.01 -6.18 -0.23
CA LYS A 59 -16.97 -5.51 -1.14
C LYS A 59 -18.42 -6.00 -0.94
N GLY A 60 -18.83 -6.19 0.32
CA GLY A 60 -20.18 -6.60 0.70
C GLY A 60 -20.44 -8.12 0.67
N GLN A 61 -19.45 -8.95 0.35
CA GLN A 61 -19.56 -10.41 0.46
C GLN A 61 -18.78 -10.92 1.67
N THR A 62 -19.43 -11.75 2.48
CA THR A 62 -18.87 -12.29 3.72
C THR A 62 -18.51 -13.77 3.57
N THR A 63 -17.36 -14.17 4.10
CA THR A 63 -16.93 -15.57 4.13
C THR A 63 -17.85 -16.40 5.03
N GLY A 64 -17.77 -17.72 4.92
CA GLY A 64 -18.21 -18.59 6.01
C GLY A 64 -17.40 -18.34 7.30
N ALA A 65 -17.85 -18.93 8.40
CA ALA A 65 -17.12 -18.89 9.66
C ALA A 65 -15.73 -19.52 9.50
N VAL A 66 -14.69 -18.77 9.83
CA VAL A 66 -13.29 -19.19 9.84
C VAL A 66 -12.85 -19.35 11.29
N ALA A 67 -12.26 -20.49 11.62
CA ALA A 67 -11.67 -20.70 12.94
C ALA A 67 -10.56 -19.67 13.22
N GLU A 68 -10.49 -19.20 14.45
CA GLU A 68 -9.41 -18.38 14.98
C GLU A 68 -8.00 -18.90 14.63
N ASN A 69 -7.81 -20.22 14.68
CA ASN A 69 -6.55 -20.93 14.47
C ASN A 69 -6.43 -21.52 13.05
N ALA A 70 -7.27 -21.09 12.12
CA ALA A 70 -7.30 -21.60 10.76
C ALA A 70 -5.91 -21.56 10.10
N THR A 71 -5.62 -22.50 9.21
CA THR A 71 -4.40 -22.39 8.39
C THR A 71 -4.56 -21.28 7.35
N ALA A 72 -3.45 -20.71 6.87
CA ALA A 72 -3.47 -19.74 5.77
C ALA A 72 -4.20 -20.29 4.53
N SER A 73 -4.06 -21.60 4.23
CA SER A 73 -4.78 -22.26 3.13
C SER A 73 -6.30 -22.28 3.32
N THR A 74 -6.76 -22.45 4.57
CA THR A 74 -8.19 -22.44 4.92
C THR A 74 -8.77 -21.04 4.72
N LEU A 75 -8.07 -20.02 5.22
CA LEU A 75 -8.46 -18.62 5.03
C LEU A 75 -8.42 -18.23 3.54
N GLN A 76 -7.40 -18.66 2.80
CA GLN A 76 -7.33 -18.41 1.35
C GLN A 76 -8.54 -19.00 0.63
N THR A 77 -8.89 -20.26 0.91
CA THR A 77 -10.04 -20.91 0.29
C THR A 77 -11.34 -20.17 0.61
N ALA A 78 -11.50 -19.70 1.85
CA ALA A 78 -12.66 -18.91 2.25
C ALA A 78 -12.76 -17.58 1.49
N LEU A 79 -11.63 -16.87 1.31
CA LEU A 79 -11.56 -15.61 0.56
C LEU A 79 -11.76 -15.83 -0.95
N GLU A 80 -11.16 -16.85 -1.54
CA GLU A 80 -11.35 -17.23 -2.96
C GLU A 80 -12.79 -17.65 -3.27
N GLY A 81 -13.53 -18.15 -2.27
CA GLY A 81 -14.95 -18.47 -2.36
C GLY A 81 -15.87 -17.25 -2.50
N LEU A 82 -15.38 -16.03 -2.22
CA LEU A 82 -16.15 -14.81 -2.42
C LEU A 82 -16.22 -14.47 -3.90
N SER A 83 -17.43 -14.28 -4.44
CA SER A 83 -17.62 -13.87 -5.86
C SER A 83 -16.96 -12.54 -6.21
N THR A 84 -16.70 -11.68 -5.21
CA THR A 84 -16.00 -10.40 -5.36
C THR A 84 -14.47 -10.54 -5.43
N ILE A 85 -13.92 -11.69 -5.02
CA ILE A 85 -12.48 -12.02 -5.13
C ILE A 85 -12.28 -13.05 -6.24
N GLY A 86 -12.89 -14.22 -6.14
CA GLY A 86 -12.75 -15.34 -7.06
C GLY A 86 -11.43 -16.11 -6.90
N ALA A 87 -11.42 -17.34 -7.42
CA ALA A 87 -10.28 -18.24 -7.33
C ALA A 87 -9.02 -17.69 -8.01
N GLY A 88 -7.86 -17.82 -7.37
CA GLY A 88 -6.56 -17.39 -7.89
C GLY A 88 -6.28 -15.89 -7.74
N ASN A 89 -7.21 -15.09 -7.20
CA ASN A 89 -7.06 -13.63 -7.06
C ASN A 89 -6.57 -13.19 -5.68
N VAL A 90 -6.31 -14.13 -4.78
CA VAL A 90 -5.72 -13.85 -3.45
C VAL A 90 -4.74 -14.96 -3.08
N ALA A 91 -3.62 -14.57 -2.48
CA ALA A 91 -2.68 -15.50 -1.84
C ALA A 91 -2.58 -15.14 -0.35
N VAL A 92 -2.78 -16.13 0.51
CA VAL A 92 -2.66 -15.94 1.96
C VAL A 92 -1.44 -16.71 2.47
N SER A 93 -0.59 -16.04 3.23
CA SER A 93 0.54 -16.65 3.93
C SER A 93 0.52 -16.28 5.41
N GLY A 94 1.23 -17.03 6.25
CA GLY A 94 1.26 -16.84 7.69
C GLY A 94 1.13 -18.16 8.46
N SER A 95 1.36 -18.10 9.76
CA SER A 95 1.16 -19.23 10.66
C SER A 95 -0.32 -19.50 10.88
N ALA A 96 -0.68 -20.72 11.27
CA ALA A 96 -2.03 -21.01 11.77
C ALA A 96 -2.29 -20.15 13.02
N GLY A 97 -3.42 -19.44 13.07
CA GLY A 97 -3.69 -18.42 14.09
C GLY A 97 -3.21 -17.01 13.73
N GLY A 98 -2.50 -16.86 12.62
CA GLY A 98 -2.00 -15.58 12.14
C GLY A 98 -0.68 -15.13 12.81
N PRO A 99 -0.24 -13.89 12.52
CA PRO A 99 -0.85 -12.96 11.56
C PRO A 99 -0.79 -13.48 10.12
N TYR A 100 -1.83 -13.20 9.34
CA TYR A 100 -1.96 -13.60 7.94
C TYR A 100 -1.65 -12.44 7.01
N THR A 101 -0.72 -12.63 6.08
CA THR A 101 -0.50 -11.71 4.97
C THR A 101 -1.38 -12.13 3.80
N ILE A 102 -2.28 -11.25 3.39
CA ILE A 102 -3.26 -11.44 2.31
C ILE A 102 -2.81 -10.57 1.15
N LYS A 103 -2.27 -11.18 0.10
CA LYS A 103 -1.83 -10.50 -1.11
C LYS A 103 -2.88 -10.63 -2.20
N PHE A 104 -3.37 -9.51 -2.71
CA PHE A 104 -4.26 -9.51 -3.87
C PHE A 104 -3.45 -9.69 -5.16
N GLN A 105 -3.97 -10.52 -6.06
CA GLN A 105 -3.29 -10.94 -7.28
C GLN A 105 -4.30 -11.22 -8.41
N GLY A 106 -3.81 -11.68 -9.56
CA GLY A 106 -4.67 -11.97 -10.72
C GLY A 106 -5.46 -10.75 -11.18
N ALA A 107 -6.78 -10.86 -11.22
CA ALA A 107 -7.68 -9.76 -11.60
C ALA A 107 -7.72 -8.61 -10.59
N LEU A 108 -7.31 -8.86 -9.34
CA LEU A 108 -7.17 -7.84 -8.29
C LEU A 108 -5.71 -7.39 -8.12
N ALA A 109 -4.80 -7.90 -8.96
CA ALA A 109 -3.45 -7.36 -9.03
C ALA A 109 -3.50 -5.93 -9.59
N SER A 110 -2.59 -5.09 -9.13
CA SER A 110 -2.42 -3.73 -9.68
C SER A 110 -3.69 -2.86 -9.57
N THR A 111 -4.54 -3.12 -8.57
CA THR A 111 -5.66 -2.26 -8.20
C THR A 111 -5.51 -1.81 -6.76
N ASP A 112 -5.98 -0.61 -6.43
CA ASP A 112 -6.21 -0.21 -5.04
C ASP A 112 -7.42 -1.00 -4.52
N VAL A 113 -7.22 -1.79 -3.46
CA VAL A 113 -8.18 -2.77 -2.99
C VAL A 113 -8.76 -2.31 -1.66
N PRO A 114 -10.11 -2.21 -1.52
CA PRO A 114 -10.71 -1.87 -0.23
C PRO A 114 -10.25 -2.81 0.89
N LEU A 115 -10.02 -2.25 2.08
CA LEU A 115 -9.64 -3.01 3.26
C LEU A 115 -10.70 -4.08 3.58
N LEU A 116 -10.25 -5.32 3.82
CA LEU A 116 -11.11 -6.36 4.37
C LEU A 116 -11.64 -5.91 5.74
N THR A 117 -12.93 -6.14 5.99
CA THR A 117 -13.49 -5.99 7.34
C THR A 117 -13.72 -7.36 7.96
N THR A 118 -13.66 -7.45 9.27
CA THR A 118 -13.80 -8.70 10.02
C THR A 118 -14.88 -8.57 11.07
N ASP A 119 -15.66 -9.63 11.27
CA ASP A 119 -16.56 -9.77 12.42
C ASP A 119 -15.95 -10.75 13.41
N ALA A 120 -15.60 -10.22 14.59
CA ALA A 120 -14.98 -10.93 15.69
C ALA A 120 -15.98 -11.31 16.81
N SER A 121 -17.28 -11.05 16.64
CA SER A 121 -18.31 -11.24 17.68
C SER A 121 -18.42 -12.68 18.21
N SER A 122 -17.96 -13.66 17.44
CA SER A 122 -17.95 -15.08 17.79
C SER A 122 -16.58 -15.60 18.24
N LEU A 123 -15.58 -14.72 18.41
CA LEU A 123 -14.29 -15.06 19.02
C LEU A 123 -14.44 -15.11 20.55
N THR A 124 -13.62 -15.95 21.17
CA THR A 124 -13.57 -16.12 22.63
C THR A 124 -12.14 -16.22 23.13
N GLY A 125 -11.93 -15.75 24.35
CA GLY A 125 -10.61 -15.67 24.98
C GLY A 125 -9.64 -14.72 24.25
N GLY A 126 -8.43 -14.57 24.78
CA GLY A 126 -7.50 -13.54 24.33
C GLY A 126 -8.11 -12.13 24.40
N ALA A 127 -7.75 -11.26 23.45
CA ALA A 127 -8.42 -9.97 23.26
C ALA A 127 -9.75 -10.07 22.49
N SER A 128 -10.05 -11.24 21.90
CA SER A 128 -11.21 -11.48 21.04
C SER A 128 -11.32 -10.46 19.89
N THR A 129 -10.21 -10.25 19.18
CA THR A 129 -10.13 -9.30 18.06
C THR A 129 -9.66 -9.98 16.78
N ALA A 130 -10.13 -9.44 15.65
CA ALA A 130 -9.60 -9.72 14.32
C ALA A 130 -9.48 -8.36 13.62
N VAL A 131 -8.25 -7.92 13.36
CA VAL A 131 -7.96 -6.57 12.83
C VAL A 131 -7.19 -6.69 11.54
N VAL A 132 -7.66 -5.99 10.51
CA VAL A 132 -6.99 -5.89 9.21
C VAL A 132 -6.30 -4.54 9.09
N THR A 133 -5.06 -4.53 8.62
CA THR A 133 -4.30 -3.33 8.26
C THR A 133 -3.71 -3.46 6.86
N THR A 134 -3.28 -2.36 6.24
CA THR A 134 -2.56 -2.37 4.94
C THR A 134 -1.08 -2.08 5.18
N PRO A 135 -0.22 -3.10 5.41
CA PRO A 135 1.22 -2.87 5.60
C PRO A 135 1.92 -2.40 4.31
N THR A 136 1.46 -2.86 3.14
CA THR A 136 2.07 -2.49 1.86
C THR A 136 0.99 -2.10 0.84
N PRO A 137 0.77 -0.80 0.58
CA PRO A 137 -0.16 -0.35 -0.46
C PRO A 137 0.33 -0.73 -1.86
N ALA A 138 -0.54 -0.67 -2.87
CA ALA A 138 -0.12 -0.77 -4.26
C ALA A 138 0.51 0.56 -4.73
N HIS A 139 1.84 0.66 -4.69
CA HIS A 139 2.56 1.90 -5.01
C HIS A 139 2.45 2.32 -6.47
N TYR A 140 2.38 1.37 -7.40
CA TYR A 140 2.29 1.64 -8.83
C TYR A 140 1.29 0.73 -9.55
N ALA A 141 0.09 0.61 -8.98
CA ALA A 141 -1.05 -0.08 -9.60
C ALA A 141 -1.25 0.30 -11.08
N ASN A 142 -1.17 1.61 -11.40
CA ASN A 142 -1.33 2.11 -12.76
C ASN A 142 -0.01 2.18 -13.56
N GLY A 143 1.06 1.56 -13.06
CA GLY A 143 2.40 1.61 -13.64
C GLY A 143 3.23 2.85 -13.30
N TYR A 144 2.69 3.75 -12.47
CA TYR A 144 3.34 4.97 -11.99
C TYR A 144 3.32 5.04 -10.48
N ILE A 145 4.45 5.43 -9.89
CA ILE A 145 4.54 5.82 -8.48
C ILE A 145 4.06 7.28 -8.39
N PRO A 146 3.07 7.61 -7.54
CA PRO A 146 2.53 8.95 -7.45
C PRO A 146 3.53 9.96 -6.85
N SER A 147 3.37 11.24 -7.17
CA SER A 147 4.03 12.33 -6.45
C SER A 147 3.56 12.37 -4.99
N GLY A 148 4.40 12.78 -4.07
CA GLY A 148 4.09 12.80 -2.64
C GLY A 148 4.31 11.47 -1.94
N THR A 149 4.88 10.46 -2.62
CA THR A 149 5.23 9.19 -1.97
C THR A 149 6.37 9.44 -0.99
N ALA A 150 6.18 9.08 0.28
CA ALA A 150 7.21 9.19 1.30
C ALA A 150 8.34 8.18 1.01
N ILE A 151 9.58 8.64 0.98
CA ILE A 151 10.73 7.81 0.60
C ILE A 151 11.85 7.86 1.64
N GLY A 152 12.43 6.69 1.90
CA GLY A 152 13.63 6.52 2.72
C GLY A 152 14.81 6.02 1.88
N LYS A 153 16.03 6.29 2.35
CA LYS A 153 17.25 5.88 1.64
C LYS A 153 17.70 4.51 2.12
N VAL A 154 17.82 3.55 1.21
CA VAL A 154 18.41 2.25 1.51
C VAL A 154 19.90 2.43 1.76
N THR A 155 20.36 2.13 2.98
CA THR A 155 21.73 2.41 3.44
C THR A 155 22.77 1.68 2.60
N SER A 156 22.50 0.43 2.22
CA SER A 156 23.46 -0.44 1.51
C SER A 156 23.65 -0.07 0.03
N THR A 157 22.61 0.45 -0.63
CA THR A 157 22.65 0.74 -2.08
C THR A 157 22.71 2.22 -2.40
N GLY A 158 22.34 3.08 -1.45
CA GLY A 158 22.15 4.51 -1.66
C GLY A 158 20.94 4.87 -2.53
N LEU A 159 20.15 3.88 -2.95
CA LEU A 159 18.89 4.05 -3.68
C LEU A 159 17.74 4.31 -2.70
N PHE A 160 16.59 4.68 -3.24
CA PHE A 160 15.44 5.10 -2.43
C PHE A 160 14.27 4.14 -2.61
N GLY A 161 13.61 3.81 -1.52
CA GLY A 161 12.39 3.01 -1.49
C GLY A 161 11.29 3.74 -0.73
N PRO A 162 10.08 3.17 -0.66
CA PRO A 162 9.03 3.73 0.17
C PRO A 162 9.48 3.73 1.64
N TYR A 163 9.24 4.86 2.31
CA TYR A 163 9.49 5.00 3.76
C TYR A 163 8.70 3.96 4.53
N ASP A 164 9.32 3.37 5.55
CA ASP A 164 8.68 2.37 6.41
C ASP A 164 9.41 2.35 7.76
N ASN A 165 8.81 2.93 8.80
CA ASN A 165 9.38 3.02 10.14
C ASN A 165 9.69 1.65 10.78
N THR A 166 9.15 0.55 10.23
CA THR A 166 9.42 -0.81 10.70
C THR A 166 10.57 -1.49 9.94
N ALA A 167 11.09 -0.86 8.89
CA ALA A 167 12.23 -1.35 8.15
C ALA A 167 13.51 -1.32 9.00
N ASN A 168 14.53 -2.05 8.53
CA ASN A 168 15.87 -2.08 9.12
C ASN A 168 16.93 -1.99 8.01
N ASP A 169 16.60 -1.33 6.90
CA ASP A 169 17.45 -1.22 5.71
C ASP A 169 17.83 0.24 5.36
N GLY A 170 17.54 1.18 6.27
CA GLY A 170 17.67 2.62 6.12
C GLY A 170 16.37 3.33 5.73
N ARG A 171 15.36 2.60 5.23
CA ARG A 171 14.05 3.19 4.87
C ARG A 171 13.20 3.57 6.08
N GLU A 172 13.61 3.18 7.27
CA GLU A 172 13.04 3.59 8.55
C GLU A 172 13.29 5.06 8.89
N VAL A 173 14.18 5.74 8.17
CA VAL A 173 14.39 7.19 8.28
C VAL A 173 13.83 7.88 7.03
N LEU A 174 12.87 8.78 7.21
CA LEU A 174 12.27 9.53 6.11
C LEU A 174 13.28 10.52 5.52
N TYR A 175 13.44 10.48 4.20
CA TYR A 175 14.26 11.45 3.48
C TYR A 175 13.45 12.62 2.91
N GLY A 176 12.23 12.33 2.44
CA GLY A 176 11.39 13.32 1.78
C GLY A 176 10.29 12.66 0.95
N PHE A 177 9.74 13.43 0.00
CA PHE A 177 8.61 12.99 -0.83
C PHE A 177 8.94 13.07 -2.32
N THR A 178 8.47 12.13 -3.13
CA THR A 178 8.64 12.21 -4.60
C THR A 178 8.01 13.49 -5.16
N TYR A 179 8.77 14.31 -5.89
CA TYR A 179 8.29 15.61 -6.38
C TYR A 179 7.29 15.46 -7.54
N ALA A 180 7.53 14.50 -8.44
CA ALA A 180 6.68 14.21 -9.58
C ALA A 180 6.30 12.71 -9.60
N ASP A 181 5.29 12.37 -10.40
CA ASP A 181 5.00 10.97 -10.69
C ASP A 181 6.18 10.32 -11.43
N VAL A 182 6.36 9.03 -11.17
CA VAL A 182 7.51 8.27 -11.68
C VAL A 182 7.00 7.03 -12.39
N ARG A 183 7.29 6.91 -13.68
CA ARG A 183 6.91 5.74 -14.47
C ARG A 183 7.74 4.52 -14.03
N ALA A 184 7.11 3.58 -13.32
CA ALA A 184 7.71 2.31 -12.90
C ALA A 184 7.61 1.23 -13.99
N VAL A 185 6.55 1.28 -14.81
CA VAL A 185 6.32 0.32 -15.91
C VAL A 185 6.59 1.00 -17.26
N ARG A 186 7.52 0.43 -18.02
CA ARG A 186 7.90 0.92 -19.36
C ARG A 186 6.78 0.68 -20.37
N SER A 187 6.85 1.38 -21.50
CA SER A 187 5.88 1.21 -22.60
C SER A 187 5.79 -0.22 -23.14
N ASN A 188 6.84 -1.02 -22.99
CA ASN A 188 6.86 -2.43 -23.38
C ASN A 188 6.30 -3.38 -22.29
N GLY A 189 5.70 -2.85 -21.21
CA GLY A 189 5.14 -3.63 -20.10
C GLY A 189 6.17 -4.13 -19.07
N SER A 190 7.47 -3.94 -19.30
CA SER A 190 8.49 -4.33 -18.32
C SER A 190 8.56 -3.37 -17.14
N VAL A 191 8.76 -3.89 -15.93
CA VAL A 191 9.02 -3.08 -14.74
C VAL A 191 10.47 -2.58 -14.79
N ALA A 192 10.67 -1.29 -14.54
CA ALA A 192 12.00 -0.71 -14.40
C ALA A 192 12.67 -1.20 -13.11
N SER A 193 13.98 -1.42 -13.13
CA SER A 193 14.73 -1.74 -11.91
C SER A 193 15.06 -0.49 -11.10
N LYS A 194 15.32 0.63 -11.80
CA LYS A 194 15.65 1.93 -11.21
C LYS A 194 15.02 3.05 -12.01
N VAL A 195 14.55 4.10 -11.34
CA VAL A 195 14.02 5.29 -12.00
C VAL A 195 14.45 6.55 -11.24
N GLY A 196 14.89 7.58 -11.97
CA GLY A 196 15.24 8.87 -11.41
C GLY A 196 14.01 9.76 -11.16
N THR A 197 14.03 10.53 -10.08
CA THR A 197 13.02 11.55 -9.77
C THR A 197 13.62 12.66 -8.92
N GLY A 198 12.86 13.74 -8.73
CA GLY A 198 13.16 14.75 -7.72
C GLY A 198 12.53 14.40 -6.37
N ALA A 199 13.07 14.93 -5.28
CA ALA A 199 12.46 14.84 -3.95
C ALA A 199 12.30 16.19 -3.28
N VAL A 200 11.17 16.36 -2.60
CA VAL A 200 10.91 17.47 -1.67
C VAL A 200 11.47 17.10 -0.31
N VAL A 201 12.41 17.89 0.17
CA VAL A 201 13.15 17.68 1.45
C VAL A 201 12.98 18.86 2.43
N SER A 202 12.26 19.89 2.01
CA SER A 202 11.93 21.09 2.78
C SER A 202 10.61 21.64 2.24
N GLY A 203 9.89 22.42 3.04
CA GLY A 203 8.69 23.15 2.58
C GLY A 203 7.40 22.81 3.29
N ALA A 204 6.27 23.09 2.66
CA ALA A 204 4.95 22.88 3.26
C ALA A 204 4.19 21.75 2.56
N VAL A 205 3.74 20.76 3.33
CA VAL A 205 3.04 19.56 2.85
C VAL A 205 1.68 19.40 3.53
N SER A 206 0.63 19.24 2.74
CA SER A 206 -0.70 18.83 3.21
C SER A 206 -0.78 17.31 3.30
N VAL A 207 -0.97 16.81 4.53
CA VAL A 207 -0.92 15.38 4.87
C VAL A 207 -2.11 14.63 4.26
N SER A 208 -3.30 15.22 4.32
CA SER A 208 -4.53 14.62 3.80
C SER A 208 -4.51 14.41 2.28
N LYS A 209 -3.59 15.07 1.57
CA LYS A 209 -3.43 14.99 0.12
C LYS A 209 -2.27 14.10 -0.32
N LEU A 210 -1.53 13.49 0.61
CA LEU A 210 -0.51 12.51 0.28
C LEU A 210 -1.18 11.26 -0.35
N PRO A 211 -0.51 10.62 -1.33
CA PRO A 211 -1.07 9.49 -2.04
C PRO A 211 -1.27 8.24 -1.17
N PHE A 212 -0.52 8.12 -0.07
CA PHE A 212 -0.61 6.99 0.85
C PHE A 212 -0.83 7.50 2.27
N GLN A 213 -1.85 6.95 2.92
CA GLN A 213 -2.24 7.30 4.29
C GLN A 213 -1.86 6.21 5.31
N THR A 214 -1.50 5.01 4.84
CA THR A 214 -1.08 3.87 5.66
C THR A 214 -0.03 3.04 4.94
N GLY A 215 0.71 2.23 5.72
CA GLY A 215 1.71 1.30 5.21
C GLY A 215 2.97 1.97 4.66
N ALA A 216 3.82 1.19 3.99
CA ALA A 216 5.03 1.71 3.37
C ALA A 216 4.69 2.82 2.36
N GLY A 217 5.46 3.92 2.37
CA GLY A 217 5.25 5.08 1.52
C GLY A 217 4.29 6.13 2.09
N SER A 218 3.67 5.85 3.24
CA SER A 218 2.86 6.83 4.00
C SER A 218 3.69 7.60 5.04
N LEU A 219 3.14 8.70 5.57
CA LEU A 219 3.78 9.52 6.60
C LEU A 219 3.19 9.21 7.98
N ASP A 220 4.04 8.83 8.94
CA ASP A 220 3.68 8.66 10.35
C ASP A 220 4.31 9.72 11.27
N SER A 221 4.18 9.55 12.59
CA SER A 221 4.76 10.47 13.57
C SER A 221 6.30 10.47 13.58
N SER A 222 6.92 9.32 13.36
CA SER A 222 8.38 9.17 13.35
C SER A 222 8.95 9.85 12.11
N GLY A 223 8.35 9.60 10.95
CA GLY A 223 8.75 10.21 9.69
C GLY A 223 8.68 11.74 9.73
N ARG A 224 7.69 12.33 10.44
CA ARG A 224 7.65 13.80 10.64
C ARG A 224 8.85 14.33 11.42
N ALA A 225 9.35 13.57 12.38
CA ALA A 225 10.50 13.96 13.19
C ALA A 225 11.80 13.91 12.39
N ASP A 226 11.89 13.03 11.38
CA ASP A 226 13.06 12.89 10.51
C ASP A 226 13.28 14.08 9.57
N VAL A 227 12.22 14.83 9.23
CA VAL A 227 12.24 15.96 8.29
C VAL A 227 11.78 17.28 8.94
N PRO A 228 12.54 17.83 9.90
CA PRO A 228 12.15 19.04 10.63
C PRO A 228 12.05 20.31 9.75
N THR A 229 12.61 20.26 8.54
CA THR A 229 12.53 21.31 7.52
C THR A 229 11.20 21.33 6.77
N ILE A 230 10.37 20.30 6.93
CA ILE A 230 9.04 20.24 6.33
C ILE A 230 7.98 20.63 7.36
N ARG A 231 7.23 21.69 7.04
CA ARG A 231 6.00 22.07 7.75
C ARG A 231 4.85 21.20 7.25
N PHE A 232 4.20 20.50 8.17
CA PHE A 232 3.03 19.69 7.85
C PHE A 232 1.73 20.39 8.21
N GLU A 233 0.78 20.35 7.30
CA GLU A 233 -0.57 20.89 7.47
C GLU A 233 -1.60 19.77 7.28
N ALA A 234 -2.76 19.93 7.93
CA ALA A 234 -3.87 18.99 7.84
C ALA A 234 -4.50 19.02 6.44
#